data_AF-A0A9N9AYG5-F1
#
_entry.id   AF-A0A9N9AYG5-F1
#
_cell.length_a   1.000
_cell.length_b   1.000
_cell.length_c   1.000
_cell.angle_alpha   90.00
_cell.angle_beta   90.00
_cell.angle_gamma   90.00
#
_symmetry.space_group_name_H-M   'P 1'
#
loop_
_entity.id
_entity.type
_entity.pdbx_description
1 polymer ?
#
loop_
_entity_poly.entity_id
_entity_poly.type
_entity_poly.pdbx_seq_one_letter_code
_entity_poly.pdbx_strand_id
1 'polypeptide(L)'
;LLAFLGITFFYIGNHNNIQCANNFDQSTMDNNLLCGIQGVLLILTTFLLILYCFLLILQLHIQTVWKSNLLQRYYVHSQVFVWVVSLLFTFIPAVTKNITFDFGAVCLVSGKVSIAMFWTPLAVFVIPSFLIHIMTFIHISRAQWVLARDFEDSSLGTIITRSSISMDHITGQDVLNVIKVQWRPLLLAMILLTTFIIFMIHSILATQQLYPFLEDSAETVSWVSKWLACLMKYQLTNDGQSKCANISLKHVPNVMFLVIAELLTASLGISIFFVFGTSVGLLREWRYWFTKTFGRVEKHTNNQFV
;
A
#
# COMPACT_ATOMS: atom_id res chain seq x y z
N LEU A 1 -7.66 -6.70 1.20
CA LEU A 1 -6.62 -6.67 2.27
C LEU A 1 -6.24 -8.07 2.76
N LEU A 2 -7.18 -8.88 3.28
CA LEU A 2 -6.86 -10.25 3.74
C LEU A 2 -6.23 -11.12 2.64
N ALA A 3 -6.71 -11.03 1.40
CA ALA A 3 -6.11 -11.73 0.27
C ALA A 3 -4.70 -11.23 -0.08
N PHE A 4 -4.42 -9.93 0.12
CA PHE A 4 -3.07 -9.36 -0.06
C PHE A 4 -2.11 -9.87 1.01
N LEU A 5 -2.58 -9.98 2.26
CA LEU A 5 -1.82 -10.59 3.35
C LEU A 5 -1.65 -12.10 3.20
N GLY A 6 -2.60 -12.78 2.56
CA GLY A 6 -2.52 -14.21 2.25
C GLY A 6 -1.44 -14.58 1.23
N ILE A 7 -0.90 -13.61 0.47
CA ILE A 7 0.18 -13.87 -0.50
C ILE A 7 1.46 -14.33 0.21
N THR A 8 1.71 -13.84 1.42
CA THR A 8 2.87 -14.27 2.21
C THR A 8 2.73 -15.71 2.72
N PHE A 9 1.52 -16.28 2.71
CA PHE A 9 1.31 -17.68 3.08
C PHE A 9 1.98 -18.64 2.09
N PHE A 10 2.06 -18.28 0.80
CA PHE A 10 2.80 -19.06 -0.19
C PHE A 10 4.29 -19.18 0.16
N TYR A 11 4.82 -18.21 0.92
CA TYR A 11 6.20 -18.18 1.38
C TYR A 11 6.45 -19.03 2.65
N ILE A 12 5.40 -19.32 3.44
CA ILE A 12 5.51 -20.07 4.70
C ILE A 12 5.61 -21.57 4.39
N GLY A 13 6.83 -22.05 4.19
CA GLY A 13 7.11 -23.48 4.00
C GLY A 13 8.42 -23.72 3.27
N ASN A 14 8.41 -23.62 1.94
CA ASN A 14 9.57 -23.88 1.09
C ASN A 14 9.68 -22.83 -0.03
N HIS A 15 10.48 -21.79 0.21
CA HIS A 15 10.65 -20.68 -0.74
C HIS A 15 11.24 -21.13 -2.09
N ASN A 16 12.03 -22.20 -2.12
CA ASN A 16 12.67 -22.70 -3.34
C ASN A 16 11.64 -23.12 -4.39
N ASN A 17 10.50 -23.68 -3.96
CA ASN A 17 9.44 -24.13 -4.86
C ASN A 17 8.75 -23.00 -5.64
N ILE A 18 8.92 -21.75 -5.21
CA ILE A 18 8.36 -20.56 -5.86
C ILE A 18 9.43 -19.85 -6.68
N GLN A 19 10.67 -19.84 -6.19
CA GLN A 19 11.78 -19.09 -6.79
C GLN A 19 12.42 -19.86 -7.95
N CYS A 20 12.48 -21.19 -7.87
CA CYS A 20 13.19 -22.03 -8.84
C CYS A 20 12.21 -23.03 -9.48
N ALA A 21 12.24 -23.10 -10.81
CA ALA A 21 11.48 -24.12 -11.54
C ALA A 21 12.25 -25.44 -11.57
N ASN A 22 13.57 -25.34 -11.70
CA ASN A 22 14.53 -26.45 -11.65
C ASN A 22 15.79 -26.00 -10.89
N ASN A 23 16.78 -26.88 -10.71
CA ASN A 23 18.05 -26.55 -10.05
C ASN A 23 18.87 -25.43 -10.73
N PHE A 24 18.52 -25.06 -11.97
CA PHE A 24 19.27 -24.09 -12.78
C PHE A 24 18.41 -22.93 -13.27
N ASP A 25 17.09 -23.12 -13.42
CA ASP A 25 16.20 -22.16 -14.05
C ASP A 25 15.34 -21.41 -13.02
N GLN A 26 15.31 -20.08 -13.16
CA GLN A 26 14.41 -19.22 -12.41
C GLN A 26 12.93 -19.48 -12.74
N SER A 27 12.05 -19.26 -11.78
CA SER A 27 10.62 -19.43 -11.97
C SER A 27 10.00 -18.31 -12.80
N THR A 28 9.19 -18.74 -13.75
CA THR A 28 8.33 -17.93 -14.61
C THR A 28 6.93 -18.51 -14.57
N MET A 29 5.94 -17.74 -15.01
CA MET A 29 4.56 -18.22 -15.10
C MET A 29 4.40 -19.45 -16.02
N ASP A 30 5.31 -19.65 -16.97
CA ASP A 30 5.26 -20.78 -17.90
C ASP A 30 5.83 -22.08 -17.32
N ASN A 31 6.91 -21.98 -16.53
CA ASN A 31 7.61 -23.15 -16.02
C ASN A 31 7.18 -23.53 -14.58
N ASN A 32 6.54 -22.61 -13.84
CA ASN A 32 6.11 -22.83 -12.47
C ASN A 32 4.72 -22.22 -12.20
N LEU A 33 3.72 -23.09 -12.02
CA LEU A 33 2.34 -22.70 -11.78
C LEU A 33 2.17 -21.92 -10.46
N LEU A 34 2.92 -22.27 -9.41
CA LEU A 34 2.80 -21.61 -8.10
C LEU A 34 3.23 -20.14 -8.21
N CYS A 35 4.32 -19.87 -8.92
CA CYS A 35 4.79 -18.52 -9.22
C CYS A 35 3.74 -17.72 -10.00
N GLY A 36 3.13 -18.34 -11.03
CA GLY A 36 2.05 -17.72 -11.80
C GLY A 36 0.83 -17.36 -10.96
N ILE A 37 0.34 -18.29 -10.13
CA ILE A 37 -0.81 -18.06 -9.24
C ILE A 37 -0.51 -16.95 -8.24
N GLN A 38 0.66 -16.98 -7.60
CA GLN A 38 1.07 -15.97 -6.65
C GLN A 38 1.12 -14.58 -7.30
N GLY A 39 1.74 -14.47 -8.48
CA GLY A 39 1.85 -13.20 -9.19
C GLY A 39 0.50 -12.63 -9.62
N VAL A 40 -0.39 -13.47 -10.16
CA VAL A 40 -1.76 -13.05 -10.54
C VAL A 40 -2.55 -12.55 -9.32
N LEU A 41 -2.50 -13.28 -8.20
CA LEU A 41 -3.17 -12.86 -6.96
C LEU A 41 -2.59 -11.56 -6.40
N LEU A 42 -1.26 -11.40 -6.46
CA LEU A 42 -0.58 -10.19 -6.02
C LEU A 42 -1.00 -8.98 -6.85
N ILE A 43 -0.96 -9.09 -8.17
CA ILE A 43 -1.33 -7.99 -9.06
C ILE A 43 -2.82 -7.63 -8.86
N LEU A 44 -3.70 -8.63 -8.85
CA LEU A 44 -5.14 -8.42 -8.67
C LEU A 44 -5.48 -7.72 -7.36
N THR A 45 -4.93 -8.22 -6.25
CA THR A 45 -5.21 -7.66 -4.93
C THR A 45 -4.63 -6.26 -4.74
N THR A 46 -3.50 -5.97 -5.39
CA THR A 46 -2.89 -4.64 -5.39
C THR A 46 -3.77 -3.62 -6.11
N PHE A 47 -4.24 -3.95 -7.32
CA PHE A 47 -5.13 -3.07 -8.07
C PHE A 47 -6.49 -2.88 -7.38
N LEU A 48 -7.08 -3.96 -6.85
CA LEU A 48 -8.31 -3.86 -6.07
C LEU A 48 -8.13 -2.92 -4.88
N LEU A 49 -7.04 -3.08 -4.11
CA LEU A 49 -6.77 -2.24 -2.95
C LEU A 49 -6.68 -0.76 -3.34
N ILE A 50 -5.87 -0.42 -4.35
CA ILE A 50 -5.66 0.97 -4.75
C ILE A 50 -6.91 1.60 -5.35
N LEU A 51 -7.66 0.87 -6.18
CA LEU A 51 -8.90 1.37 -6.77
C LEU A 51 -10.00 1.56 -5.72
N TYR A 52 -10.11 0.67 -4.74
CA TYR A 52 -11.02 0.89 -3.61
C TYR A 52 -10.59 2.10 -2.76
N CYS A 53 -9.29 2.26 -2.48
CA CYS A 53 -8.79 3.45 -1.79
C CYS A 53 -9.11 4.73 -2.57
N PHE A 54 -8.91 4.73 -3.90
CA PHE A 54 -9.26 5.85 -4.76
C PHE A 54 -10.76 6.17 -4.71
N LEU A 55 -11.63 5.17 -4.83
CA LEU A 55 -13.09 5.39 -4.72
C LEU A 55 -13.51 5.92 -3.35
N LEU A 56 -12.91 5.43 -2.26
CA LEU A 56 -13.20 5.92 -0.90
C LEU A 56 -12.83 7.41 -0.77
N ILE A 57 -11.66 7.79 -1.28
CA ILE A 57 -11.18 9.18 -1.25
C ILE A 57 -12.06 10.07 -2.15
N LEU A 58 -12.41 9.58 -3.35
CA LEU A 58 -13.28 10.28 -4.27
C LEU A 58 -14.67 10.49 -3.67
N GLN A 59 -15.23 9.48 -3.01
CA GLN A 59 -16.53 9.59 -2.33
C GLN A 59 -16.49 10.66 -1.24
N LEU A 60 -15.45 10.64 -0.40
CA LEU A 60 -15.26 11.63 0.65
C LEU A 60 -15.20 13.05 0.06
N HIS A 61 -14.49 13.23 -1.05
CA HIS A 61 -14.38 14.52 -1.73
C HIS A 61 -15.74 15.00 -2.27
N ILE A 62 -16.44 14.15 -3.02
CA ILE A 62 -17.74 14.49 -3.63
C ILE A 62 -18.78 14.81 -2.55
N GLN A 63 -18.83 14.04 -1.46
CA GLN A 63 -19.76 14.30 -0.36
C GLN A 63 -19.44 15.59 0.38
N THR A 64 -18.16 15.90 0.56
CA THR A 64 -17.72 17.03 1.39
C THR A 64 -17.73 18.34 0.62
N VAL A 65 -17.13 18.35 -0.57
CA VAL A 65 -16.90 19.57 -1.37
C VAL A 65 -18.11 19.87 -2.25
N TRP A 66 -18.70 18.84 -2.87
CA TRP A 66 -19.85 19.01 -3.77
C TRP A 66 -21.19 18.72 -3.11
N LYS A 67 -21.22 18.30 -1.84
CA LYS A 67 -22.45 18.00 -1.07
C LYS A 67 -23.39 17.05 -1.82
N SER A 68 -22.84 16.15 -2.63
CA SER A 68 -23.59 15.24 -3.49
C SER A 68 -23.34 13.79 -3.09
N ASN A 69 -24.37 12.95 -3.19
CA ASN A 69 -24.29 11.51 -2.91
C ASN A 69 -24.22 10.67 -4.20
N LEU A 70 -23.54 11.19 -5.22
CA LEU A 70 -23.52 10.59 -6.57
C LEU A 70 -22.94 9.17 -6.57
N LEU A 71 -21.79 8.92 -5.94
CA LEU A 71 -21.17 7.59 -5.94
C LEU A 71 -21.99 6.58 -5.11
N GLN A 72 -22.67 7.04 -4.06
CA GLN A 72 -23.56 6.20 -3.26
C GLN A 72 -24.83 5.82 -4.03
N ARG A 73 -25.36 6.74 -4.85
CA ARG A 73 -26.50 6.46 -5.74
C ARG A 73 -26.14 5.42 -6.79
N TYR A 74 -24.93 5.47 -7.36
CA TYR A 74 -24.48 4.55 -8.40
C TYR A 74 -23.48 3.49 -7.89
N TYR A 75 -23.62 3.04 -6.64
CA TYR A 75 -22.61 2.19 -6.00
C TYR A 75 -22.32 0.91 -6.79
N VAL A 76 -23.33 0.27 -7.40
CA VAL A 76 -23.17 -0.96 -8.20
C VAL A 76 -22.24 -0.71 -9.38
N HIS A 77 -22.41 0.41 -10.10
CA HIS A 77 -21.54 0.76 -11.23
C HIS A 77 -20.11 1.01 -10.78
N SER A 78 -19.91 1.67 -9.63
CA SER A 78 -18.58 1.89 -9.07
C SER A 78 -17.90 0.58 -8.67
N GLN A 79 -18.64 -0.38 -8.11
CA GLN A 79 -18.11 -1.71 -7.77
C GLN A 79 -17.70 -2.49 -9.02
N VAL A 80 -18.57 -2.53 -10.04
CA VAL A 80 -18.28 -3.19 -11.33
C VAL A 80 -17.06 -2.56 -11.98
N PHE A 81 -16.95 -1.22 -11.98
CA PHE A 81 -15.79 -0.51 -12.50
C PHE A 81 -14.48 -0.97 -11.84
N VAL A 82 -14.43 -1.04 -10.50
CA VAL A 82 -13.22 -1.47 -9.77
C VAL A 82 -12.82 -2.89 -10.16
N TRP A 83 -13.77 -3.82 -10.20
CA TRP A 83 -13.49 -5.21 -10.57
C TRP A 83 -12.99 -5.35 -12.00
N VAL A 84 -13.68 -4.70 -12.96
CA VAL A 84 -13.31 -4.76 -14.38
C VAL A 84 -11.92 -4.18 -14.61
N VAL A 85 -11.63 -3.00 -14.05
CA VAL A 85 -10.32 -2.35 -14.22
C VAL A 85 -9.20 -3.16 -13.54
N SER A 86 -9.45 -3.73 -12.35
CA SER A 86 -8.46 -4.58 -11.67
C SER A 86 -8.16 -5.85 -12.44
N LEU A 87 -9.20 -6.52 -12.95
CA LEU A 87 -9.06 -7.71 -13.77
C LEU A 87 -8.32 -7.40 -15.06
N LEU A 88 -8.63 -6.29 -15.72
CA LEU A 88 -7.95 -5.87 -16.95
C LEU A 88 -6.44 -5.74 -16.74
N PHE A 89 -6.00 -4.97 -15.74
CA PHE A 89 -4.57 -4.78 -15.47
C PHE A 89 -3.86 -6.03 -14.94
N THR A 90 -4.61 -7.02 -14.44
CA THR A 90 -4.06 -8.32 -14.05
C THR A 90 -3.97 -9.27 -15.24
N PHE A 91 -4.96 -9.26 -16.13
CA PHE A 91 -5.00 -10.15 -17.30
C PHE A 91 -3.92 -9.81 -18.32
N ILE A 92 -3.62 -8.53 -18.54
CA ILE A 92 -2.59 -8.10 -19.50
C ILE A 92 -1.22 -8.78 -19.26
N PRO A 93 -0.60 -8.65 -18.06
CA PRO A 93 0.68 -9.31 -17.79
C PRO A 93 0.57 -10.84 -17.73
N ALA A 94 -0.58 -11.39 -17.30
CA ALA A 94 -0.81 -12.83 -17.24
C ALA A 94 -0.88 -13.48 -18.63
N VAL A 95 -1.62 -12.88 -19.57
CA VAL A 95 -1.76 -13.39 -20.95
C VAL A 95 -0.46 -13.21 -21.74
N THR A 96 0.25 -12.11 -21.50
CA THR A 96 1.57 -11.88 -22.12
C THR A 96 2.70 -12.67 -21.47
N LYS A 97 2.40 -13.50 -20.46
CA LYS A 97 3.34 -14.38 -19.75
C LYS A 97 4.55 -13.64 -19.17
N ASN A 98 4.37 -12.36 -18.85
CA ASN A 98 5.42 -11.50 -18.33
C ASN A 98 5.53 -11.53 -16.81
N ILE A 99 5.05 -12.60 -16.14
CA ILE A 99 5.17 -12.77 -14.69
C ILE A 99 6.37 -13.68 -14.42
N THR A 100 7.39 -13.12 -13.75
CA THR A 100 8.66 -13.80 -13.46
C THR A 100 9.16 -13.48 -12.06
N PHE A 101 10.04 -14.33 -11.55
CA PHE A 101 10.79 -14.10 -10.31
C PHE A 101 12.05 -13.26 -10.60
N ASP A 102 11.89 -11.97 -10.92
CA ASP A 102 13.03 -11.09 -11.20
C ASP A 102 13.45 -10.24 -9.97
N PHE A 103 12.49 -9.85 -9.12
CA PHE A 103 12.71 -8.90 -8.02
C PHE A 103 12.02 -9.34 -6.73
N GLY A 104 12.79 -9.34 -5.63
CA GLY A 104 12.27 -9.57 -4.29
C GLY A 104 12.00 -11.04 -3.96
N ALA A 105 11.01 -11.26 -3.09
CA ALA A 105 10.66 -12.59 -2.59
C ALA A 105 9.40 -13.16 -3.25
N VAL A 106 8.84 -12.47 -4.24
CA VAL A 106 7.52 -12.75 -4.84
C VAL A 106 7.59 -12.70 -6.36
N CYS A 107 6.74 -13.48 -7.03
CA CYS A 107 6.59 -13.39 -8.47
C CYS A 107 5.80 -12.13 -8.86
N LEU A 108 6.35 -11.32 -9.76
CA LEU A 108 5.76 -10.06 -10.22
C LEU A 108 5.95 -9.92 -11.74
N VAL A 109 5.38 -8.87 -12.32
CA VAL A 109 5.67 -8.48 -13.70
C VAL A 109 7.17 -8.27 -13.88
N SER A 110 7.76 -8.88 -14.92
CA SER A 110 9.17 -8.81 -15.26
C SER A 110 9.66 -7.37 -15.35
N GLY A 111 10.88 -7.13 -14.87
CA GLY A 111 11.47 -5.79 -14.79
C GLY A 111 11.38 -5.00 -16.09
N LYS A 112 11.61 -5.69 -17.21
CA LYS A 112 11.63 -5.10 -18.57
C LYS A 112 10.35 -4.34 -18.92
N VAL A 113 9.19 -4.88 -18.51
CA VAL A 113 7.87 -4.32 -18.85
C VAL A 113 7.09 -3.86 -17.61
N SER A 114 7.65 -4.04 -16.41
CA SER A 114 7.01 -3.70 -15.13
C SER A 114 6.59 -2.24 -15.05
N ILE A 115 7.39 -1.31 -15.57
CA ILE A 115 7.09 0.12 -15.56
C ILE A 115 5.79 0.38 -16.32
N ALA A 116 5.72 -0.07 -17.57
CA ALA A 116 4.58 0.19 -18.45
C ALA A 116 3.31 -0.58 -18.03
N MET A 117 3.45 -1.85 -17.63
CA MET A 117 2.31 -2.73 -17.37
C MET A 117 1.80 -2.70 -15.92
N PHE A 118 2.64 -2.34 -14.95
CA PHE A 118 2.29 -2.37 -13.52
C PHE A 118 2.38 -0.98 -12.89
N TRP A 119 3.57 -0.36 -12.87
CA TRP A 119 3.81 0.88 -12.13
C TRP A 119 3.09 2.10 -12.68
N THR A 120 3.06 2.28 -14.00
CA THR A 120 2.39 3.43 -14.63
C THR A 120 0.87 3.39 -14.37
N PRO A 121 0.15 2.28 -14.62
CA PRO A 121 -1.26 2.18 -14.26
C PRO A 121 -1.53 2.45 -12.78
N LEU A 122 -0.67 1.97 -11.87
CA LEU A 122 -0.79 2.24 -10.43
C LEU A 122 -0.67 3.74 -10.13
N ALA A 123 0.34 4.40 -10.71
CA ALA A 123 0.59 5.84 -10.52
C ALA A 123 -0.62 6.71 -10.93
N VAL A 124 -1.30 6.33 -12.01
CA VAL A 124 -2.48 7.04 -12.54
C VAL A 124 -3.63 7.10 -11.52
N PHE A 125 -3.75 6.14 -10.60
CA PHE A 125 -4.76 6.19 -9.54
C PHE A 125 -4.22 6.76 -8.24
N VAL A 126 -3.00 6.38 -7.84
CA VAL A 126 -2.39 6.81 -6.57
C VAL A 126 -2.17 8.32 -6.51
N ILE A 127 -1.61 8.93 -7.56
CA ILE A 127 -1.25 10.35 -7.56
C ILE A 127 -2.51 11.24 -7.49
N PRO A 128 -3.53 11.08 -8.36
CA PRO A 128 -4.75 11.86 -8.24
C PRO A 128 -5.49 11.61 -6.93
N SER A 129 -5.50 10.36 -6.44
CA SER A 129 -6.09 10.06 -5.13
C SER A 129 -5.49 10.92 -4.03
N PHE A 130 -4.17 11.03 -3.99
CA PHE A 130 -3.48 11.82 -2.97
C PHE A 130 -3.79 13.32 -3.11
N LEU A 131 -3.79 13.85 -4.33
CA LEU A 131 -4.13 15.25 -4.59
C LEU A 131 -5.57 15.58 -4.16
N ILE A 132 -6.53 14.72 -4.51
CA ILE A 132 -7.93 14.87 -4.11
C ILE A 132 -8.06 14.83 -2.58
N HIS A 133 -7.31 13.94 -1.92
CA HIS A 133 -7.32 13.85 -0.46
C HIS A 133 -6.80 15.13 0.20
N ILE A 134 -5.69 15.70 -0.29
CA ILE A 134 -5.16 16.99 0.16
C ILE A 134 -6.19 18.11 -0.04
N MET A 135 -6.79 18.20 -1.23
CA MET A 135 -7.80 19.23 -1.52
C MET A 135 -9.00 19.13 -0.57
N THR A 136 -9.45 17.92 -0.29
CA THR A 136 -10.54 17.67 0.65
C THR A 136 -10.15 18.09 2.07
N PHE A 137 -8.95 17.75 2.51
CA PHE A 137 -8.45 18.14 3.83
C PHE A 137 -8.35 19.67 3.98
N ILE A 138 -7.85 20.37 2.97
CA ILE A 138 -7.78 21.84 2.95
C ILE A 138 -9.19 22.44 3.03
N HIS A 139 -10.15 21.89 2.26
CA HIS A 139 -11.53 22.38 2.27
C HIS A 139 -12.19 22.22 3.65
N ILE A 140 -12.09 21.04 4.27
CA ILE A 140 -12.65 20.78 5.61
C ILE A 140 -12.02 21.72 6.63
N SER A 141 -10.70 21.86 6.59
CA SER A 141 -9.98 22.77 7.49
C SER A 141 -10.54 24.18 7.35
N ARG A 142 -10.58 24.74 6.14
CA ARG A 142 -11.10 26.10 5.89
C ARG A 142 -12.54 26.29 6.36
N ALA A 143 -13.42 25.31 6.10
CA ALA A 143 -14.81 25.39 6.54
C ALA A 143 -14.93 25.44 8.07
N GLN A 144 -14.11 24.69 8.80
CA GLN A 144 -14.12 24.66 10.26
C GLN A 144 -13.51 25.93 10.86
N TRP A 145 -12.46 26.47 10.23
CA TRP A 145 -11.91 27.79 10.59
C TRP A 145 -12.95 28.91 10.50
N VAL A 146 -13.78 28.92 9.45
CA VAL A 146 -14.84 29.94 9.31
C VAL A 146 -15.92 29.78 10.38
N LEU A 147 -16.40 28.54 10.60
CA LEU A 147 -17.42 28.28 11.63
C LEU A 147 -16.95 28.63 13.04
N ALA A 148 -15.67 28.40 13.35
CA ALA A 148 -15.11 28.77 14.65
C ALA A 148 -15.13 30.29 14.88
N ARG A 149 -14.80 31.08 13.86
CA ARG A 149 -14.87 32.55 13.92
C ARG A 149 -16.30 33.06 14.10
N ASP A 150 -17.25 32.51 13.34
CA ASP A 150 -18.65 32.92 13.42
C ASP A 150 -19.25 32.65 14.81
N PHE A 151 -18.85 31.55 15.47
CA PHE A 151 -19.25 31.23 16.84
C PHE A 151 -18.68 32.23 17.87
N GLU A 152 -17.43 32.64 17.69
CA GLU A 152 -16.79 33.62 18.56
C GLU A 152 -17.48 34.99 18.45
N ASP A 153 -17.68 35.49 17.23
CA ASP A 153 -18.35 36.77 16.96
C ASP A 153 -19.80 36.78 17.49
N SER A 154 -20.52 35.65 17.38
CA SER A 154 -21.88 35.49 17.92
C SER A 154 -21.92 35.45 19.44
N SER A 155 -20.91 34.84 20.08
CA SER A 155 -20.80 34.79 21.55
C SER A 155 -20.38 36.14 22.15
N LEU A 156 -19.65 36.95 21.39
CA LEU A 156 -19.23 38.31 21.78
C LEU A 156 -20.34 39.36 21.58
N GLY A 157 -21.33 39.08 20.73
CA GLY A 157 -22.47 39.95 20.43
C GLY A 157 -23.46 40.20 21.57
N THR A 158 -23.26 39.60 22.76
CA THR A 158 -24.16 39.78 23.92
C THR A 158 -23.53 40.59 25.06
N ILE A 159 -22.29 41.09 24.95
CA ILE A 159 -21.68 41.92 26.01
C ILE A 159 -21.08 43.19 25.40
N ILE A 160 -21.93 44.21 25.27
CA ILE A 160 -21.47 45.59 25.18
C ILE A 160 -20.91 45.97 26.56
N THR A 161 -19.61 45.86 26.74
CA THR A 161 -18.82 46.86 27.49
C THR A 161 -17.33 46.74 27.18
N ARG A 162 -16.77 47.90 26.84
CA ARG A 162 -15.36 48.15 26.51
C ARG A 162 -14.39 47.49 27.48
N SER A 163 -13.48 46.67 26.97
CA SER A 163 -12.06 46.71 27.29
C SER A 163 -11.30 45.86 26.30
N SER A 164 -10.15 46.36 25.85
CA SER A 164 -9.15 45.68 25.04
C SER A 164 -8.78 44.33 25.65
N ILE A 165 -9.31 43.24 25.10
CA ILE A 165 -8.86 41.89 25.42
C ILE A 165 -8.13 41.36 24.19
N SER A 166 -6.88 40.99 24.44
CA SER A 166 -5.92 40.40 23.53
C SER A 166 -6.54 39.51 22.46
N MET A 167 -6.24 39.83 21.19
CA MET A 167 -6.65 39.11 19.99
C MET A 167 -5.73 37.91 19.73
N ASP A 168 -5.51 37.05 20.74
CA ASP A 168 -4.39 36.10 20.69
C ASP A 168 -4.70 34.65 21.11
N HIS A 169 -5.96 34.22 21.24
CA HIS A 169 -6.22 32.83 21.65
C HIS A 169 -7.48 32.18 21.07
N ILE A 170 -7.66 32.26 19.75
CA ILE A 170 -8.49 31.34 18.95
C ILE A 170 -7.56 30.92 17.81
N THR A 171 -7.29 29.66 17.46
CA THR A 171 -8.24 28.62 17.05
C THR A 171 -7.53 27.25 16.97
N GLY A 172 -6.65 26.91 17.93
CA GLY A 172 -5.95 25.62 17.90
C GLY A 172 -6.90 24.42 18.00
N GLN A 173 -7.94 24.53 18.84
CA GLN A 173 -8.86 23.44 19.16
C GLN A 173 -9.69 22.94 17.96
N ASP A 174 -10.08 23.82 17.03
CA ASP A 174 -10.93 23.44 15.90
C ASP A 174 -10.16 22.74 14.79
N VAL A 175 -8.92 23.18 14.54
CA VAL A 175 -7.97 22.44 13.69
C VAL A 175 -7.67 21.08 14.30
N LEU A 176 -7.49 21.02 15.62
CA LEU A 176 -7.27 19.77 16.33
C LEU A 176 -8.48 18.82 16.21
N ASN A 177 -9.71 19.33 16.16
CA ASN A 177 -10.91 18.52 15.94
C ASN A 177 -10.97 17.95 14.51
N VAL A 178 -10.61 18.74 13.49
CA VAL A 178 -10.51 18.26 12.10
C VAL A 178 -9.43 17.20 11.96
N ILE A 179 -8.25 17.46 12.51
CA ILE A 179 -7.14 16.52 12.53
C ILE A 179 -7.56 15.25 13.26
N LYS A 180 -8.24 15.34 14.41
CA LYS A 180 -8.71 14.19 15.21
C LYS A 180 -9.68 13.27 14.46
N VAL A 181 -10.45 13.79 13.50
CA VAL A 181 -11.38 12.99 12.67
C VAL A 181 -10.70 12.43 11.42
N GLN A 182 -9.81 13.20 10.78
CA GLN A 182 -9.25 12.86 9.45
C GLN A 182 -7.83 12.28 9.49
N TRP A 183 -7.15 12.25 10.64
CA TRP A 183 -5.77 11.76 10.71
C TRP A 183 -5.62 10.29 10.32
N ARG A 184 -6.64 9.44 10.55
CA ARG A 184 -6.56 8.00 10.21
C ARG A 184 -6.52 7.77 8.68
N PRO A 185 -7.47 8.28 7.87
CA PRO A 185 -7.35 8.24 6.41
C PRO A 185 -6.11 8.92 5.87
N LEU A 186 -5.72 10.08 6.44
CA LEU A 186 -4.54 10.82 5.99
C LEU A 186 -3.25 10.03 6.22
N LEU A 187 -3.07 9.46 7.40
CA LEU A 187 -1.91 8.65 7.73
C LEU A 187 -1.84 7.40 6.87
N LEU A 188 -2.97 6.75 6.58
CA LEU A 188 -3.02 5.63 5.62
C LEU A 188 -2.56 6.07 4.23
N ALA A 189 -3.09 7.17 3.71
CA ALA A 189 -2.74 7.68 2.39
C ALA A 189 -1.24 8.02 2.29
N MET A 190 -0.67 8.63 3.34
CA MET A 190 0.76 8.92 3.44
C MET A 190 1.60 7.64 3.43
N ILE A 191 1.26 6.64 4.24
CA ILE A 191 1.98 5.36 4.29
C ILE A 191 1.95 4.68 2.92
N LEU A 192 0.78 4.58 2.29
CA LEU A 192 0.65 3.94 0.97
C LEU A 192 1.44 4.68 -0.11
N LEU A 193 1.40 6.02 -0.12
CA LEU A 193 2.15 6.83 -1.07
C LEU A 193 3.67 6.68 -0.89
N THR A 194 4.16 6.75 0.35
CA THR A 194 5.58 6.60 0.64
C THR A 194 6.08 5.20 0.24
N THR A 195 5.35 4.14 0.59
CA THR A 195 5.71 2.78 0.18
C THR A 195 5.70 2.62 -1.34
N PHE A 196 4.70 3.18 -2.03
CA PHE A 196 4.62 3.17 -3.48
C PHE A 196 5.82 3.86 -4.14
N ILE A 197 6.17 5.08 -3.69
CA ILE A 197 7.30 5.85 -4.26
C ILE A 197 8.62 5.11 -4.05
N ILE A 198 8.87 4.61 -2.84
CA ILE A 198 10.12 3.88 -2.52
C ILE A 198 10.25 2.63 -3.38
N PHE A 199 9.18 1.84 -3.49
CA PHE A 199 9.21 0.60 -4.27
C PHE A 199 9.33 0.88 -5.77
N MET A 200 8.64 1.91 -6.28
CA MET A 200 8.74 2.31 -7.68
C MET A 200 10.16 2.77 -8.03
N ILE A 201 10.78 3.62 -7.20
CA ILE A 201 12.17 4.06 -7.40
C ILE A 201 13.13 2.86 -7.38
N HIS A 202 12.97 1.97 -6.40
CA HIS A 202 13.79 0.76 -6.33
C HIS A 202 13.66 -0.09 -7.61
N SER A 203 12.44 -0.31 -8.08
CA SER A 203 12.17 -1.10 -9.30
C SER A 203 12.81 -0.49 -10.54
N ILE A 204 12.77 0.84 -10.69
CA ILE A 204 13.40 1.55 -11.80
C ILE A 204 14.92 1.40 -11.72
N LEU A 205 15.53 1.67 -10.56
CA LEU A 205 16.97 1.57 -10.38
C LEU A 205 17.48 0.14 -10.63
N ALA A 206 16.77 -0.85 -10.08
CA ALA A 206 17.13 -2.25 -10.26
C ALA A 206 17.02 -2.68 -11.73
N THR A 207 15.96 -2.23 -12.43
CA THR A 207 15.81 -2.48 -13.87
C THR A 207 16.91 -1.79 -14.68
N GLN A 208 17.26 -0.53 -14.39
CA GLN A 208 18.32 0.19 -15.12
C GLN A 208 19.70 -0.43 -14.93
N GLN A 209 20.01 -0.97 -13.75
CA GLN A 209 21.28 -1.65 -13.49
C GLN A 209 21.34 -3.04 -14.14
N LEU A 210 20.19 -3.68 -14.33
CA LEU A 210 20.09 -5.00 -14.98
C LEU A 210 19.87 -4.91 -16.50
N TYR A 211 19.44 -3.76 -17.02
CA TYR A 211 19.20 -3.53 -18.44
C TYR A 211 20.44 -3.81 -19.34
N PRO A 212 21.68 -3.46 -18.95
CA PRO A 212 22.88 -3.77 -19.74
C PRO A 212 23.14 -5.27 -19.98
N PHE A 213 22.59 -6.14 -19.12
CA PHE A 213 22.68 -7.61 -19.28
C PHE A 213 21.75 -8.14 -20.38
N LEU A 214 20.68 -7.40 -20.69
CA LEU A 214 19.63 -7.84 -21.61
C LEU A 214 19.93 -7.44 -23.05
N GLU A 215 20.81 -6.47 -23.26
CA GLU A 215 21.16 -5.90 -24.56
C GLU A 215 22.57 -6.31 -25.03
N ASP A 216 23.14 -7.39 -24.44
CA ASP A 216 24.43 -7.98 -24.82
C ASP A 216 25.57 -6.96 -24.95
N SER A 217 25.61 -6.01 -24.01
CA SER A 217 26.61 -4.94 -24.04
C SER A 217 28.00 -5.48 -23.69
N ALA A 218 29.01 -5.14 -24.50
CA ALA A 218 30.39 -5.61 -24.37
C ALA A 218 31.03 -5.36 -22.97
N GLU A 219 30.54 -4.34 -22.25
CA GLU A 219 30.99 -4.01 -20.91
C GLU A 219 30.43 -4.96 -19.84
N THR A 220 29.20 -5.45 -20.01
CA THR A 220 28.54 -6.38 -19.08
C THR A 220 29.14 -7.78 -19.17
N VAL A 221 29.48 -8.23 -20.39
CA VAL A 221 30.25 -9.45 -20.61
C VAL A 221 31.61 -9.38 -19.90
N SER A 222 32.24 -8.20 -19.82
CA SER A 222 33.57 -8.02 -19.22
C SER A 222 33.62 -8.25 -17.71
N TRP A 223 32.69 -7.72 -16.92
CA TRP A 223 32.76 -7.90 -15.46
C TRP A 223 32.12 -9.23 -15.01
N VAL A 224 31.06 -9.69 -15.69
CA VAL A 224 30.43 -10.99 -15.40
C VAL A 224 31.40 -12.12 -15.70
N SER A 225 32.13 -12.07 -16.81
CA SER A 225 33.19 -13.05 -17.10
C SER A 225 34.34 -12.99 -16.08
N LYS A 226 34.75 -11.80 -15.62
CA LYS A 226 35.74 -11.66 -14.54
C LYS A 226 35.24 -12.25 -13.21
N TRP A 227 33.97 -12.03 -12.89
CA TRP A 227 33.34 -12.59 -11.70
C TRP A 227 33.21 -14.12 -11.80
N LEU A 228 32.75 -14.66 -12.93
CA LEU A 228 32.69 -16.09 -13.21
C LEU A 228 34.09 -16.74 -13.18
N ALA A 229 35.10 -16.10 -13.78
CA ALA A 229 36.47 -16.57 -13.73
C ALA A 229 37.02 -16.58 -12.28
N CYS A 230 36.66 -15.58 -11.47
CA CYS A 230 36.95 -15.57 -10.04
C CYS A 230 36.28 -16.76 -9.33
N LEU A 231 35.00 -17.02 -9.60
CA LEU A 231 34.28 -18.16 -9.01
C LEU A 231 34.88 -19.50 -9.42
N MET A 232 35.25 -19.68 -10.70
CA MET A 232 35.94 -20.88 -11.19
C MET A 232 37.32 -21.04 -10.54
N LYS A 233 38.03 -19.95 -10.28
CA LYS A 233 39.34 -20.00 -9.60
C LYS A 233 39.23 -20.45 -8.14
N TYR A 234 38.14 -20.09 -7.46
CA TYR A 234 37.91 -20.40 -6.04
C TYR A 234 36.85 -21.49 -5.81
N GLN A 235 36.56 -22.29 -6.85
CA GLN A 235 35.45 -23.27 -6.96
C GLN A 235 35.30 -24.26 -5.78
N LEU A 236 36.33 -24.44 -4.96
CA LEU A 236 36.39 -25.44 -3.88
C LEU A 236 36.62 -24.87 -2.48
N THR A 237 36.55 -23.55 -2.31
CA THR A 237 36.64 -22.94 -0.96
C THR A 237 35.26 -22.46 -0.53
N ASN A 238 34.86 -22.75 0.72
CA ASN A 238 33.60 -22.27 1.32
C ASN A 238 33.45 -20.73 1.28
N ASP A 239 34.52 -20.00 0.96
CA ASP A 239 34.61 -18.53 0.94
C ASP A 239 34.71 -17.94 -0.49
N GLY A 240 34.57 -18.75 -1.55
CA GLY A 240 34.71 -18.30 -2.94
C GLY A 240 33.74 -17.18 -3.34
N GLN A 241 32.49 -17.23 -2.86
CA GLN A 241 31.50 -16.19 -3.10
C GLN A 241 31.89 -14.85 -2.45
N SER A 242 32.35 -14.88 -1.19
CA SER A 242 32.76 -13.68 -0.45
C SER A 242 33.91 -12.95 -1.13
N LYS A 243 34.92 -13.70 -1.58
CA LYS A 243 36.09 -13.15 -2.27
C LYS A 243 35.75 -12.53 -3.63
N CYS A 244 34.83 -13.14 -4.35
CA CYS A 244 34.41 -12.66 -5.67
C CYS A 244 33.29 -11.60 -5.60
N ALA A 245 32.60 -11.48 -4.46
CA ALA A 245 31.50 -10.54 -4.28
C ALA A 245 31.91 -9.08 -4.52
N ASN A 246 33.14 -8.68 -4.17
CA ASN A 246 33.59 -7.30 -4.40
C ASN A 246 33.58 -6.88 -5.88
N ILE A 247 33.64 -7.84 -6.81
CA ILE A 247 33.53 -7.60 -8.26
C ILE A 247 32.06 -7.34 -8.62
N SER A 248 31.13 -8.16 -8.13
CA SER A 248 29.70 -8.05 -8.48
C SER A 248 28.99 -6.92 -7.71
N LEU A 249 29.38 -6.63 -6.47
CA LEU A 249 28.73 -5.65 -5.58
C LEU A 249 28.66 -4.24 -6.16
N LYS A 250 29.55 -3.87 -7.08
CA LYS A 250 29.55 -2.55 -7.74
C LYS A 250 28.53 -2.45 -8.87
N HIS A 251 28.08 -3.58 -9.40
CA HIS A 251 27.23 -3.65 -10.59
C HIS A 251 25.82 -4.18 -10.28
N VAL A 252 25.60 -4.83 -9.13
CA VAL A 252 24.28 -5.31 -8.72
C VAL A 252 23.51 -4.27 -7.90
N PRO A 253 22.17 -4.32 -7.91
CA PRO A 253 21.35 -3.45 -7.07
C PRO A 253 21.67 -3.59 -5.58
N ASN A 254 21.59 -2.46 -4.86
CA ASN A 254 21.87 -2.44 -3.44
C ASN A 254 20.83 -3.28 -2.66
N VAL A 255 21.29 -4.37 -2.05
CA VAL A 255 20.46 -5.30 -1.29
C VAL A 255 19.74 -4.61 -0.12
N MET A 256 20.32 -3.59 0.50
CA MET A 256 19.66 -2.87 1.60
C MET A 256 18.42 -2.13 1.13
N PHE A 257 18.43 -1.55 -0.08
CA PHE A 257 17.26 -0.89 -0.64
C PHE A 257 16.13 -1.88 -0.92
N LEU A 258 16.46 -3.08 -1.41
CA LEU A 258 15.49 -4.16 -1.62
C LEU A 258 14.85 -4.58 -0.29
N VAL A 259 15.67 -4.85 0.74
CA VAL A 259 15.19 -5.26 2.07
C VAL A 259 14.28 -4.19 2.68
N ILE A 260 14.64 -2.91 2.56
CA ILE A 260 13.81 -1.80 3.06
C ILE A 260 12.47 -1.73 2.32
N ALA A 261 12.48 -1.81 0.98
CA ALA A 261 11.27 -1.75 0.16
C ALA A 261 10.29 -2.90 0.47
N GLU A 262 10.82 -4.12 0.64
CA GLU A 262 10.04 -5.30 1.02
C GLU A 262 9.51 -5.19 2.45
N LEU A 263 10.33 -4.76 3.41
CA LEU A 263 9.90 -4.60 4.80
C LEU A 263 8.80 -3.55 4.95
N LEU A 264 8.91 -2.43 4.24
CA LEU A 264 7.87 -1.39 4.19
C LEU A 264 6.56 -1.96 3.65
N THR A 265 6.62 -2.73 2.56
CA THR A 265 5.45 -3.36 1.94
C THR A 265 4.81 -4.40 2.87
N ALA A 266 5.62 -5.26 3.50
CA ALA A 266 5.16 -6.25 4.48
C ALA A 266 4.51 -5.59 5.70
N SER A 267 5.02 -4.42 6.12
CA SER A 267 4.49 -3.68 7.27
C SER A 267 3.15 -3.00 7.01
N LEU A 268 2.72 -2.84 5.75
CA LEU A 268 1.45 -2.15 5.41
C LEU A 268 0.25 -2.76 6.14
N GLY A 269 0.18 -4.09 6.22
CA GLY A 269 -0.90 -4.78 6.93
C GLY A 269 -0.92 -4.45 8.42
N ILE A 270 0.26 -4.44 9.03
CA ILE A 270 0.45 -4.11 10.45
C ILE A 270 0.06 -2.65 10.69
N SER A 271 0.51 -1.73 9.84
CA SER A 271 0.14 -0.31 9.92
C SER A 271 -1.37 -0.12 9.84
N ILE A 272 -2.05 -0.79 8.91
CA ILE A 272 -3.51 -0.71 8.77
C ILE A 272 -4.22 -1.25 10.02
N PHE A 273 -3.76 -2.38 10.56
CA PHE A 273 -4.30 -2.93 11.79
C PHE A 273 -4.17 -1.95 12.95
N PHE A 274 -3.02 -1.30 13.12
CA PHE A 274 -2.87 -0.29 14.15
C PHE A 274 -3.76 0.94 13.90
N VAL A 275 -3.89 1.39 12.65
CA VAL A 275 -4.67 2.59 12.31
C VAL A 275 -6.18 2.39 12.45
N PHE A 276 -6.73 1.21 12.18
CA PHE A 276 -8.18 0.97 12.25
C PHE A 276 -8.60 0.02 13.37
N GLY A 277 -7.80 -1.02 13.63
CA GLY A 277 -8.09 -2.04 14.65
C GLY A 277 -8.03 -1.52 16.08
N THR A 278 -7.19 -0.53 16.37
CA THR A 278 -7.11 0.09 17.71
C THR A 278 -8.18 1.16 17.95
N SER A 279 -9.13 1.35 17.03
CA SER A 279 -10.19 2.34 17.23
C SER A 279 -11.05 1.96 18.44
N VAL A 280 -11.21 2.91 19.37
CA VAL A 280 -12.02 2.73 20.59
C VAL A 280 -13.45 2.30 20.27
N GLY A 281 -14.00 2.77 19.16
CA GLY A 281 -15.30 2.34 18.65
C GLY A 281 -15.34 0.84 18.35
N LEU A 282 -14.38 0.34 17.57
CA LEU A 282 -14.32 -1.08 17.20
C LEU A 282 -14.06 -1.97 18.43
N LEU A 283 -13.18 -1.55 19.34
CA LEU A 283 -12.96 -2.26 20.61
C LEU A 283 -14.22 -2.31 21.48
N ARG A 284 -15.03 -1.23 21.49
CA ARG A 284 -16.30 -1.19 22.21
C ARG A 284 -17.33 -2.14 21.60
N GLU A 285 -17.44 -2.17 20.27
CA GLU A 285 -18.34 -3.11 19.58
C GLU A 285 -17.91 -4.57 19.77
N TRP A 286 -16.60 -4.86 19.69
CA TRP A 286 -16.07 -6.19 20.00
C TRP A 286 -16.37 -6.57 21.45
N ARG A 287 -16.15 -5.67 22.41
CA ARG A 287 -16.51 -5.91 23.81
C ARG A 287 -18.01 -6.16 23.98
N TYR A 288 -18.87 -5.39 23.31
CA TYR A 288 -20.31 -5.61 23.33
C TYR A 288 -20.67 -6.99 22.75
N TRP A 289 -20.10 -7.36 21.61
CA TRP A 289 -20.29 -8.67 20.99
C TRP A 289 -19.81 -9.81 21.89
N PHE A 290 -18.64 -9.70 22.51
CA PHE A 290 -18.13 -10.70 23.45
C PHE A 290 -19.03 -10.82 24.69
N THR A 291 -19.49 -9.69 25.23
CA THR A 291 -20.36 -9.67 26.40
C THR A 291 -21.73 -10.28 26.07
N LYS A 292 -22.26 -10.06 24.86
CA LYS A 292 -23.53 -10.66 24.42
C LYS A 292 -23.41 -12.14 24.05
N THR A 293 -22.27 -12.56 23.49
CA THR A 293 -22.06 -13.92 23.00
C THR A 293 -21.62 -14.87 24.12
N PHE A 294 -20.80 -14.38 25.05
CA PHE A 294 -20.24 -15.18 26.15
C PHE A 294 -20.75 -14.75 27.53
N GLY A 295 -21.44 -13.62 27.64
CA GLY A 295 -22.17 -13.30 28.87
C GLY A 295 -23.39 -14.20 28.98
N ARG A 296 -23.49 -14.91 30.11
CA ARG A 296 -24.72 -15.63 30.46
C ARG A 296 -25.90 -14.65 30.35
N VAL A 297 -26.85 -14.98 29.49
CA VAL A 297 -28.20 -14.42 29.61
C VAL A 297 -28.73 -14.95 30.94
N GLU A 298 -28.58 -14.15 31.99
CA GLU A 298 -29.35 -14.37 33.21
C GLU A 298 -30.80 -14.08 32.82
N LYS A 299 -31.55 -15.16 32.58
CA LYS A 299 -33.00 -15.12 32.35
C LYS A 299 -33.58 -14.45 33.60
N HIS A 300 -33.91 -13.16 33.50
CA HIS A 300 -34.67 -12.48 34.52
C HIS A 300 -36.05 -13.13 34.51
N THR A 301 -36.27 -14.08 35.43
CA THR A 301 -37.57 -14.68 35.69
C THR A 301 -38.45 -13.56 36.23
N ASN A 302 -39.34 -13.04 35.37
CA ASN A 302 -40.50 -12.28 35.81
C ASN A 302 -41.32 -13.22 36.69
N ASN A 303 -41.26 -13.01 38.00
CA ASN A 303 -42.26 -13.48 38.96
C ASN A 303 -42.20 -12.56 40.18
N GLN A 304 -43.03 -11.52 40.17
CA GLN A 304 -43.93 -11.23 41.28
C GLN A 304 -44.88 -10.09 40.87
N PHE A 305 -46.03 -10.50 40.33
CA PHE A 305 -47.30 -9.95 40.78
C PHE A 305 -47.47 -10.38 42.24
N VAL A 306 -47.48 -9.43 43.18
CA VAL A 306 -48.49 -9.21 44.23
C VAL A 306 -48.37 -7.76 44.67
#